data_AF-A0A6C1RJY3-F1
#
_entry.id   AF-A0A6C1RJY3-F1
#
_cell.length_a   1.000
_cell.length_b   1.000
_cell.length_c   1.000
_cell.angle_alpha   90.00
_cell.angle_beta   90.00
_cell.angle_gamma   90.00
#
_symmetry.space_group_name_H-M   'P 1'
#
loop_
_entity.id
_entity.type
_entity.pdbx_description
1 polymer ?
#
loop_
_entity_poly.entity_id
_entity_poly.type
_entity_poly.pdbx_seq_one_letter_code
_entity_poly.pdbx_strand_id
1 'polypeptide(L)' 'MSNRLQPVDLTGGESVYCINQAQLQNALQLAQSDSASARRIQNTLAGVERELSRNERAALAFILIERLRSTEL' A
#
# COMPACT_ATOMS: atom_id res chain seq x y z
N MET A 1 -16.54 28.48 -12.24
CA MET A 1 -15.30 28.44 -11.43
C MET A 1 -14.88 26.98 -11.30
N SER A 2 -13.92 26.54 -12.11
CA SER A 2 -13.46 25.15 -12.12
C SER A 2 -12.58 24.91 -10.89
N ASN A 3 -13.10 24.16 -9.93
CA ASN A 3 -12.39 23.73 -8.74
C ASN A 3 -11.29 22.74 -9.19
N ARG A 4 -10.08 23.24 -9.50
CA ARG A 4 -8.92 22.38 -9.72
C ARG A 4 -8.56 21.76 -8.36
N LEU A 5 -8.99 20.52 -8.13
CA LEU A 5 -8.48 19.70 -7.04
C LEU A 5 -6.97 19.62 -7.24
N GLN A 6 -6.21 20.35 -6.42
CA GLN A 6 -4.77 20.19 -6.41
C GLN A 6 -4.46 18.74 -6.02
N PRO A 7 -3.50 18.08 -6.68
CA PRO A 7 -3.12 16.73 -6.30
C PRO A 7 -2.71 16.74 -4.84
N VAL A 8 -3.42 15.98 -4.00
CA VAL A 8 -2.98 15.77 -2.62
C VAL A 8 -1.68 14.98 -2.69
N ASP A 9 -0.58 15.60 -2.28
CA ASP A 9 0.70 14.92 -2.14
C ASP A 9 0.65 14.05 -0.87
N LEU A 10 0.34 12.77 -1.07
CA LEU A 10 0.36 11.76 -0.02
C LEU A 10 1.76 11.17 0.22
N THR A 11 2.77 11.68 -0.48
CA THR A 11 4.08 11.02 -0.57
C THR A 11 5.13 11.60 0.37
N GLY A 12 4.84 12.73 1.05
CA GLY A 12 5.71 13.25 2.12
C GLY A 12 7.18 13.46 1.73
N GLY A 13 7.50 13.59 0.44
CA GLY A 13 8.87 13.62 -0.07
C GLY A 13 9.61 12.27 0.04
N GLU A 14 10.91 12.31 0.36
CA GLU A 14 11.79 11.11 0.37
C GLU A 14 11.60 10.19 1.58
N SER A 15 10.79 10.57 2.57
CA SER A 15 10.80 9.96 3.90
C SER A 15 9.41 9.44 4.31
N VAL A 16 8.88 8.46 3.57
CA VAL A 16 7.77 7.63 4.08
C VAL A 16 8.37 6.39 4.74
N TYR A 17 8.87 6.54 5.97
CA TYR A 17 9.32 5.41 6.78
C TYR A 17 8.72 5.48 8.19
N CYS A 18 7.45 5.10 8.28
CA CYS A 18 6.85 4.63 9.54
C CYS A 18 6.58 3.11 9.50
N ILE A 19 7.23 2.37 8.61
CA ILE A 19 7.16 0.91 8.60
C ILE A 19 8.39 0.38 9.35
N ASN A 20 8.15 -0.32 10.47
CA ASN A 20 9.22 -1.02 11.17
C ASN A 20 9.89 -2.01 10.19
N GLN A 21 11.22 -1.98 10.11
CA GLN A 21 11.97 -2.82 9.17
C GLN A 21 11.66 -4.31 9.33
N ALA A 22 11.47 -4.80 10.55
CA ALA A 22 11.10 -6.20 10.80
C ALA A 22 9.69 -6.52 10.26
N GLN A 23 8.73 -5.59 10.40
CA GLN A 23 7.39 -5.77 9.83
C GLN A 23 7.44 -5.79 8.30
N LEU A 24 8.27 -4.93 7.70
CA LEU A 24 8.48 -4.93 6.25
C LEU A 24 9.10 -6.26 5.79
N GLN A 25 10.13 -6.77 6.46
CA GLN A 25 10.74 -8.05 6.12
C GLN A 25 9.73 -9.21 6.20
N ASN A 26 8.93 -9.28 7.26
CA ASN A 26 7.89 -10.30 7.40
C ASN A 26 6.82 -10.19 6.29
N ALA A 27 6.41 -8.97 5.94
CA ALA A 27 5.47 -8.74 4.85
C ALA A 27 6.04 -9.18 3.49
N LEU A 28 7.32 -8.86 3.23
CA LEU A 28 8.03 -9.30 2.03
C LEU A 28 8.15 -10.83 1.98
N GLN A 29 8.52 -11.47 3.08
CA GLN A 29 8.59 -12.93 3.15
C GLN A 29 7.23 -13.58 2.86
N LEU A 30 6.15 -13.07 3.44
CA LEU A 30 4.79 -13.57 3.18
C LEU A 30 4.41 -13.39 1.71
N ALA A 31 4.74 -12.24 1.12
CA ALA A 31 4.42 -11.90 -0.26
C ALA A 31 5.31 -12.61 -1.30
N GLN A 32 6.51 -13.06 -0.93
CA GLN A 32 7.51 -13.62 -1.87
C GLN A 32 7.82 -15.10 -1.64
N SER A 33 7.29 -15.70 -0.58
CA SER A 33 7.39 -17.15 -0.34
C SER A 33 6.79 -17.98 -1.50
N ASP A 34 7.17 -19.25 -1.63
CA ASP A 34 6.45 -20.16 -2.53
C ASP A 34 5.20 -20.73 -1.84
N SER A 35 4.24 -19.85 -1.58
CA SER A 35 2.97 -20.20 -0.94
C SER A 35 1.77 -19.75 -1.77
N ALA A 36 0.62 -20.39 -1.54
CA ALA A 36 -0.64 -19.93 -2.14
C ALA A 36 -0.99 -18.50 -1.73
N SER A 37 -0.60 -18.09 -0.51
CA SER A 37 -0.78 -16.72 -0.02
C SER A 37 0.08 -15.74 -0.80
N ALA A 38 1.36 -16.03 -1.03
CA ALA A 38 2.24 -15.20 -1.84
C ALA A 38 1.70 -15.00 -3.25
N ARG A 39 1.25 -16.07 -3.92
CA ARG A 39 0.62 -15.98 -5.26
C ARG A 39 -0.59 -15.05 -5.27
N ARG A 40 -1.48 -15.13 -4.27
CA ARG A 40 -2.63 -14.23 -4.16
C ARG A 40 -2.19 -12.78 -3.94
N ILE A 41 -1.21 -12.55 -3.08
CA ILE A 41 -0.69 -11.20 -2.79
C ILE A 41 -0.09 -10.59 -4.06
N GLN A 42 0.79 -11.32 -4.76
CA GLN A 42 1.46 -10.84 -5.97
C GLN A 42 0.47 -10.57 -7.11
N ASN A 43 -0.50 -11.47 -7.32
CA ASN A 43 -1.53 -11.26 -8.35
C ASN A 43 -2.39 -10.03 -8.05
N THR A 44 -2.74 -9.81 -6.78
CA THR A 44 -3.50 -8.62 -6.36
C THR A 44 -2.67 -7.35 -6.55
N LEU A 45 -1.38 -7.40 -6.20
CA LEU A 45 -0.46 -6.28 -6.37
C LEU A 45 -0.34 -5.91 -7.86
N ALA A 46 -0.14 -6.90 -8.74
CA ALA A 46 -0.06 -6.66 -10.18
C ALA A 46 -1.34 -6.00 -10.75
N GLY A 47 -2.52 -6.40 -10.25
CA GLY A 47 -3.79 -5.75 -10.60
C GLY A 47 -3.82 -4.28 -10.19
N VAL A 48 -3.46 -4.01 -8.93
CA VAL A 48 -3.39 -2.65 -8.36
C VAL A 48 -2.39 -1.77 -9.12
N GLU A 49 -1.21 -2.29 -9.47
CA GLU A 49 -0.18 -1.53 -10.20
C GLU A 49 -0.54 -1.21 -11.64
N ARG A 50 -1.37 -2.06 -12.26
CA ARG A 50 -1.91 -1.84 -13.61
C ARG A 50 -3.03 -0.81 -13.62
N GLU A 51 -3.85 -0.78 -12.57
CA GLU A 51 -5.09 0.00 -12.52
C GLU A 51 -4.94 1.37 -11.85
N LEU A 52 -4.01 1.50 -10.90
CA LEU A 52 -3.87 2.70 -10.06
C LEU A 52 -2.54 3.43 -10.31
N SER A 53 -2.63 4.76 -10.37
CA SER A 53 -1.46 5.64 -10.35
C SER A 53 -0.66 5.50 -9.06
N ARG A 54 0.56 6.04 -9.03
CA ARG A 54 1.41 6.04 -7.81
C ARG A 54 0.69 6.64 -6.60
N ASN A 55 -0.03 7.75 -6.78
CA ASN A 55 -0.72 8.43 -5.67
C ASN A 55 -1.95 7.65 -5.21
N GLU A 56 -2.68 7.01 -6.12
CA GLU A 56 -3.81 6.14 -5.78
C GLU A 56 -3.35 4.88 -5.05
N ARG A 57 -2.20 4.30 -5.44
CA ARG A 57 -1.57 3.20 -4.70
C ARG A 57 -1.16 3.60 -3.28
N ALA A 58 -0.57 4.78 -3.12
CA ALA A 58 -0.25 5.33 -1.80
C ALA A 58 -1.50 5.54 -0.95
N ALA A 59 -2.55 6.13 -1.53
CA ALA A 59 -3.85 6.31 -0.85
C ALA A 59 -4.45 4.97 -0.41
N LEU A 60 -4.45 3.97 -1.30
CA LEU A 60 -4.94 2.62 -1.00
C LEU A 60 -4.16 1.99 0.16
N ALA A 61 -2.83 2.10 0.16
CA ALA A 61 -1.99 1.58 1.25
C ALA A 61 -2.36 2.21 2.60
N PHE A 62 -2.49 3.54 2.68
CA PHE A 62 -2.88 4.22 3.91
C PHE A 62 -4.30 3.83 4.39
N ILE A 63 -5.26 3.72 3.47
CA ILE A 63 -6.63 3.30 3.81
C ILE A 63 -6.65 1.86 4.34
N LEU A 64 -5.88 0.95 3.75
CA LEU A 64 -5.77 -0.43 4.23
C LEU A 64 -5.15 -0.49 5.63
N ILE A 65 -4.09 0.27 5.88
CA ILE A 65 -3.45 0.37 7.20
C ILE A 65 -4.44 0.91 8.23
N GLU A 66 -5.16 1.99 7.91
CA GLU A 66 -6.14 2.58 8.83
C GLU A 66 -7.29 1.61 9.14
N ARG A 67 -7.77 0.87 8.14
CA ARG A 67 -8.80 -0.16 8.35
C ARG A 67 -8.30 -1.29 9.22
N LEU A 68 -7.06 -1.76 9.02
CA LEU A 68 -6.45 -2.80 9.86
C LEU A 68 -6.27 -2.32 11.30
N ARG A 69 -5.86 -1.05 11.50
CA ARG A 69 -5.71 -0.43 12.82
C ARG A 69 -7.05 -0.27 13.55
N SER A 70 -8.10 0.10 12.81
CA SER A 70 -9.44 0.35 13.34
C SER A 70 -10.29 -0.92 13.48
N THR A 71 -9.82 -2.04 12.92
CA THR A 71 -10.42 -3.35 13.19
C THR A 71 -9.83 -3.85 14.50
N GLU A 72 -10.57 -3.74 15.61
CA GLU A 72 -10.23 -4.46 16.84
C GLU A 72 -10.26 -5.98 16.55
N LEU A 73 -9.17 -6.67 16.87
CA LEU A 73 -9.09 -8.13 16.92
C LEU A 73 -9.65 -8.65 18.25
#